data_AF-A0AAW1IVC8-F1
#
_entry.id   AF-A0AAW1IVC8-F1
#
_cell.length_a   1.000
_cell.length_b   1.000
_cell.length_c   1.000
_cell.angle_alpha   90.00
_cell.angle_beta   90.00
_cell.angle_gamma   90.00
#
_symmetry.space_group_name_H-M   'P 1'
#
loop_
_entity.id
_entity.type
_entity.pdbx_description
1 polymer ?
#
loop_
_entity_poly.entity_id
_entity_poly.type
_entity_poly.pdbx_seq_one_letter_code
_entity_poly.pdbx_strand_id
1 'polypeptide(L)'
;MKQITDLSIESYSTCLVQYQISSLTLTILNVQPPQKFPWDSPQIQEIIDREDPLLLLGDFSNLTNDLNGSINKINGLEAVLPLNTNTTYSNLKLKFSDNIFVNVIARTYLTGIWGVVRQGLTHLAIPNGWNWGGPVSPHCPLWTEVYIRRVNENGKL
;
A
#
# COMPACT_ATOMS: atom_id res chain seq x y z
N MET A 1 15.13 -14.91 -6.54
CA MET A 1 13.76 -14.39 -6.69
C MET A 1 12.84 -15.59 -6.82
N LYS A 2 12.11 -15.95 -5.76
CA LYS A 2 11.19 -17.10 -5.79
C LYS A 2 9.79 -16.53 -6.04
N GLN A 3 9.34 -16.59 -7.29
CA GLN A 3 7.98 -16.20 -7.64
C GLN A 3 7.08 -17.35 -7.19
N ILE A 4 6.29 -17.11 -6.15
CA ILE A 4 5.24 -18.05 -5.75
C ILE A 4 4.09 -17.83 -6.74
N THR A 5 3.94 -18.74 -7.69
CA THR A 5 2.82 -18.77 -8.65
C THR A 5 1.68 -19.56 -8.01
N ASP A 6 0.69 -18.85 -7.47
CA ASP A 6 -0.54 -19.43 -6.91
C ASP A 6 -1.75 -18.92 -7.70
N LEU A 7 -2.50 -19.84 -8.30
CA LEU A 7 -3.50 -19.62 -9.35
C LEU A 7 -4.74 -18.84 -8.86
N SER A 8 -4.98 -18.73 -7.56
CA SER A 8 -6.11 -17.96 -6.99
C SER A 8 -5.82 -16.45 -6.93
N ILE A 9 -4.55 -16.08 -6.76
CA ILE A 9 -4.04 -14.71 -6.70
C ILE A 9 -3.97 -14.09 -8.11
N GLU A 10 -3.75 -14.91 -9.15
CA GLU A 10 -3.66 -14.46 -10.56
C GLU A 10 -4.96 -13.86 -11.13
N SER A 11 -6.12 -14.14 -10.51
CA SER A 11 -7.40 -13.55 -10.92
C SER A 11 -7.57 -12.08 -10.48
N TYR A 12 -6.69 -11.60 -9.61
CA TYR A 12 -6.63 -10.22 -9.16
C TYR A 12 -5.27 -9.64 -9.55
N SER A 13 -5.22 -8.39 -10.00
CA SER A 13 -3.95 -7.72 -10.31
C SER A 13 -3.18 -7.49 -9.01
N THR A 14 -2.47 -8.52 -8.56
CA THR A 14 -1.81 -8.60 -7.28
C THR A 14 -0.40 -9.15 -7.46
N CYS A 15 0.52 -8.70 -6.62
CA CYS A 15 1.92 -9.09 -6.68
C CYS A 15 2.47 -9.22 -5.26
N LEU A 16 2.94 -10.41 -4.92
CA LEU A 16 3.60 -10.70 -3.65
C LEU A 16 5.12 -10.77 -3.88
N VAL A 17 5.87 -9.94 -3.15
CA VAL A 17 7.33 -9.88 -3.25
C VAL A 17 7.93 -9.80 -1.85
N GLN A 18 9.01 -10.54 -1.64
CA GLN A 18 9.80 -10.49 -0.41
C GLN A 18 11.13 -9.78 -0.67
N TYR A 19 11.43 -8.78 0.14
CA TYR A 19 12.66 -7.99 0.09
C TYR A 19 13.50 -8.24 1.34
N GLN A 20 14.82 -8.36 1.15
CA GLN A 20 15.78 -8.35 2.26
C GLN A 20 16.46 -6.99 2.31
N ILE A 21 16.33 -6.27 3.42
CA ILE A 21 16.99 -4.98 3.67
C ILE A 21 17.77 -5.09 4.97
N SER A 22 19.09 -5.27 4.87
CA SER A 22 19.95 -5.58 6.02
C SER A 22 19.44 -6.82 6.77
N SER A 23 19.00 -6.66 8.02
CA SER A 23 18.44 -7.75 8.85
C SER A 23 16.93 -7.87 8.74
N LEU A 24 16.24 -6.96 8.03
CA LEU A 24 14.80 -6.98 7.87
C LEU A 24 14.42 -7.78 6.62
N THR A 25 13.60 -8.80 6.81
CA THR A 25 12.85 -9.45 5.74
C THR A 25 11.47 -8.82 5.69
N LEU A 26 11.12 -8.18 4.57
CA LEU A 26 9.86 -7.47 4.38
C LEU A 26 9.06 -8.11 3.25
N THR A 27 7.84 -8.51 3.53
CA THR A 27 6.90 -8.96 2.51
C THR A 27 6.02 -7.79 2.08
N ILE A 28 5.91 -7.60 0.77
CA ILE A 28 5.06 -6.59 0.15
C ILE A 28 4.03 -7.31 -0.72
N LEU A 29 2.75 -7.07 -0.42
CA LEU A 29 1.63 -7.49 -1.24
C LEU A 29 1.03 -6.24 -1.89
N ASN A 30 1.26 -6.04 -3.18
CA ASN A 30 0.57 -5.01 -3.95
C ASN A 30 -0.75 -5.57 -4.45
N VAL A 31 -1.85 -4.84 -4.28
CA VAL A 31 -3.19 -5.24 -4.69
C VAL A 31 -3.91 -4.12 -5.41
N GLN A 32 -4.72 -4.49 -6.40
CA GLN A 32 -5.82 -3.66 -6.88
C GLN A 32 -7.13 -4.40 -6.59
N PRO A 33 -7.71 -4.20 -5.40
CA PRO A 33 -8.92 -4.88 -4.98
C PRO A 33 -10.08 -4.52 -5.92
N PRO A 34 -10.81 -5.50 -6.49
CA PRO A 34 -12.09 -5.20 -7.10
C PRO A 34 -13.08 -4.82 -5.99
N GLN A 35 -14.30 -4.43 -6.39
CA GLN A 35 -15.35 -4.03 -5.45
C GLN A 35 -15.62 -5.07 -4.35
N LYS A 36 -15.43 -6.35 -4.65
CA LYS A 36 -15.45 -7.45 -3.66
C LYS A 36 -14.13 -8.20 -3.71
N PHE A 37 -13.18 -7.79 -2.88
CA PHE A 37 -11.93 -8.52 -2.69
C PHE A 37 -12.14 -9.66 -1.68
N PRO A 38 -11.59 -10.87 -1.93
CA PRO A 38 -11.82 -12.03 -1.08
C PRO A 38 -10.92 -11.99 0.16
N TRP A 39 -11.14 -10.99 1.02
CA TRP A 39 -10.41 -10.79 2.27
C TRP A 39 -10.40 -12.04 3.16
N ASP A 40 -11.47 -12.82 3.11
CA ASP A 40 -11.66 -14.03 3.93
C ASP A 40 -11.15 -15.32 3.24
N SER A 41 -10.53 -15.21 2.06
CA SER A 41 -9.96 -16.40 1.41
C SER A 41 -8.80 -16.97 2.24
N PRO A 42 -8.68 -18.30 2.35
CA PRO A 42 -7.62 -18.94 3.13
C PRO A 42 -6.21 -18.47 2.72
N GLN A 43 -5.99 -18.19 1.44
CA GLN A 43 -4.70 -17.74 0.92
C GLN A 43 -4.36 -16.31 1.39
N ILE A 44 -5.33 -15.40 1.37
CA ILE A 44 -5.13 -14.03 1.86
C ILE A 44 -4.94 -14.04 3.37
N GLN A 45 -5.73 -14.84 4.09
CA GLN A 45 -5.55 -15.02 5.53
C GLN A 45 -4.17 -15.59 5.87
N GLU A 46 -3.71 -16.61 5.15
CA GLU A 46 -2.36 -17.15 5.33
C GLU A 46 -1.29 -16.07 5.15
N ILE A 47 -1.43 -15.17 4.18
CA ILE A 47 -0.46 -14.08 3.99
C ILE A 47 -0.55 -13.06 5.14
N ILE A 48 -1.75 -12.69 5.57
CA ILE A 48 -2.01 -11.68 6.61
C ILE A 48 -1.55 -12.17 7.99
N ASP A 49 -1.79 -13.44 8.31
CA ASP A 49 -1.52 -14.05 9.61
C ASP A 49 -0.06 -14.46 9.81
N ARG A 50 0.79 -14.31 8.79
CA ARG A 50 2.22 -14.61 8.93
C ARG A 50 2.90 -13.74 9.97
N GLU A 51 3.87 -14.36 10.64
CA GLU A 51 4.71 -13.71 11.64
C GLU A 51 5.91 -12.93 11.03
N ASP A 52 5.86 -12.59 9.74
CA ASP A 52 6.84 -11.71 9.11
C ASP A 52 6.26 -10.30 8.84
N PRO A 53 7.09 -9.25 8.81
CA PRO A 53 6.66 -7.90 8.46
C PRO A 53 5.96 -7.85 7.09
N LEU A 54 4.68 -7.47 7.07
CA LEU A 54 3.86 -7.35 5.85
C LEU A 54 3.44 -5.90 5.58
N LEU A 55 3.64 -5.44 4.35
CA LEU A 55 3.03 -4.24 3.79
C LEU A 55 2.05 -4.64 2.69
N LEU A 56 0.79 -4.27 2.84
CA LEU A 56 -0.25 -4.40 1.83
C LEU A 56 -0.49 -3.02 1.18
N LEU A 57 -0.21 -2.90 -0.12
CA LEU A 57 -0.26 -1.64 -0.86
C LEU A 57 -1.37 -1.68 -1.90
N GLY A 58 -2.07 -0.57 -2.15
CA GLY A 58 -3.06 -0.56 -3.22
C GLY A 58 -4.08 0.58 -3.16
N ASP A 59 -5.03 0.51 -4.09
CA ASP A 59 -6.20 1.38 -4.16
C ASP A 59 -7.37 0.76 -3.37
N PHE A 60 -7.71 1.35 -2.22
CA PHE A 60 -8.81 0.86 -1.36
C PHE A 60 -10.08 1.71 -1.46
N SER A 61 -10.20 2.53 -2.52
CA SER A 61 -11.33 3.45 -2.70
C SER A 61 -12.67 2.72 -2.66
N ASN A 62 -12.76 1.56 -3.31
CA ASN A 62 -13.96 0.73 -3.33
C ASN A 62 -14.36 0.20 -1.95
N LEU A 63 -13.37 -0.12 -1.10
CA LEU A 63 -13.62 -0.61 0.26
C LEU A 63 -14.17 0.50 1.16
N THR A 64 -13.63 1.72 1.04
CA THR A 64 -14.04 2.84 1.90
C THR A 64 -15.43 3.38 1.60
N ASN A 65 -15.93 3.18 0.38
CA ASN A 65 -17.28 3.58 -0.01
C ASN A 65 -18.36 2.79 0.74
N ASP A 66 -18.08 1.54 1.09
CA ASP A 66 -19.03 0.64 1.77
C ASP A 66 -19.00 0.78 3.31
N LEU A 67 -17.93 1.37 3.88
CA LEU A 67 -17.62 1.26 5.32
C LEU A 67 -17.88 2.52 6.17
N ASN A 68 -18.60 3.53 5.66
CA ASN A 68 -18.93 4.77 6.40
C ASN A 68 -17.75 5.40 7.19
N GLY A 69 -16.51 5.25 6.69
CA GLY A 69 -15.32 5.88 7.24
C GLY A 69 -14.78 5.31 8.57
N SER A 70 -15.33 4.22 9.11
CA SER A 70 -15.07 3.80 10.50
C SER A 70 -13.96 2.76 10.70
N ILE A 71 -13.44 2.15 9.63
CA ILE A 71 -12.63 0.94 9.77
C ILE A 71 -11.18 1.21 9.32
N ASN A 72 -10.33 1.73 10.22
CA ASN A 72 -8.87 1.88 10.01
C ASN A 72 -8.11 0.55 9.92
N LYS A 73 -8.83 -0.58 9.87
CA LYS A 73 -8.24 -1.92 9.90
C LYS A 73 -8.87 -2.85 8.88
N ILE A 74 -8.08 -3.64 8.18
CA ILE A 74 -8.60 -4.70 7.30
C ILE A 74 -8.01 -6.01 7.81
N ASN A 75 -8.85 -6.90 8.32
CA ASN A 75 -8.45 -8.23 8.80
C ASN A 75 -7.19 -8.19 9.67
N GLY A 76 -7.17 -7.33 10.69
CA GLY A 76 -6.04 -7.19 11.61
C GLY A 76 -4.89 -6.31 11.12
N LEU A 77 -4.83 -5.99 9.82
CA LEU A 77 -3.91 -4.99 9.28
C LEU A 77 -4.39 -3.59 9.65
N GLU A 78 -3.47 -2.67 9.92
CA GLU A 78 -3.78 -1.30 10.27
C GLU A 78 -3.30 -0.34 9.17
N ALA A 79 -4.15 0.63 8.81
CA ALA A 79 -3.80 1.66 7.83
C ALA A 79 -2.65 2.53 8.35
N VAL A 80 -1.72 2.89 7.46
CA VAL A 80 -0.64 3.87 7.73
C VAL A 80 -1.18 5.28 7.56
N LEU A 81 -1.92 5.53 6.48
CA LEU A 81 -2.57 6.82 6.25
C LEU A 81 -3.97 6.80 6.87
N PRO A 82 -4.44 7.90 7.51
CA PRO A 82 -5.84 8.05 7.89
C PRO A 82 -6.76 7.83 6.68
N LEU A 83 -7.82 7.04 6.81
CA LEU A 83 -8.69 6.67 5.67
C LEU A 83 -9.49 7.82 5.06
N ASN A 84 -9.56 8.97 5.75
CA ASN A 84 -10.13 10.19 5.19
C ASN A 84 -9.12 10.96 4.32
N THR A 85 -7.86 10.53 4.25
CA THR A 85 -6.84 11.13 3.40
C THR A 85 -7.19 10.87 1.94
N ASN A 86 -7.55 11.92 1.21
CA ASN A 86 -7.83 11.80 -0.21
C ASN A 86 -6.51 11.68 -0.98
N THR A 87 -6.33 10.59 -1.73
CA THR A 87 -5.11 10.32 -2.50
C THR A 87 -5.26 10.65 -3.99
N THR A 88 -6.32 11.36 -4.38
CA THR A 88 -6.46 11.93 -5.74
C THR A 88 -5.42 13.01 -6.04
N TYR A 89 -5.03 13.14 -7.29
CA TYR A 89 -4.31 14.31 -7.82
C TYR A 89 -5.21 15.56 -7.84
N SER A 90 -6.50 15.42 -8.16
CA SER A 90 -7.44 16.54 -8.30
C SER A 90 -8.50 16.54 -7.22
N ASN A 91 -8.51 17.59 -6.38
CA ASN A 91 -9.42 17.73 -5.25
C ASN A 91 -10.87 18.09 -5.65
N LEU A 92 -11.17 18.23 -6.94
CA LEU A 92 -12.40 18.91 -7.36
C LEU A 92 -13.63 18.01 -7.43
N LYS A 93 -13.50 16.67 -7.59
CA LYS A 93 -14.65 15.74 -7.65
C LYS A 93 -14.37 14.28 -7.27
N LEU A 94 -13.12 13.83 -7.33
CA LEU A 94 -12.76 12.43 -7.08
C LEU A 94 -12.20 12.27 -5.67
N LYS A 95 -12.53 11.14 -5.04
CA LYS A 95 -11.94 10.70 -3.79
C LYS A 95 -11.33 9.33 -4.01
N PHE A 96 -10.02 9.25 -3.84
CA PHE A 96 -9.33 7.97 -3.74
C PHE A 96 -8.85 7.75 -2.31
N SER A 97 -8.78 6.47 -1.94
CA SER A 97 -8.37 5.98 -0.64
C SER A 97 -7.23 4.98 -0.80
N ASP A 98 -6.25 5.31 -1.64
CA ASP A 98 -5.00 4.53 -1.71
C ASP A 98 -4.37 4.48 -0.31
N ASN A 99 -3.77 3.35 0.05
CA ASN A 99 -3.17 3.21 1.38
C ASN A 99 -2.03 2.18 1.41
N ILE A 100 -1.36 2.17 2.55
CA ILE A 100 -0.40 1.18 2.98
C ILE A 100 -0.98 0.58 4.26
N PHE A 101 -1.32 -0.70 4.24
CA PHE A 101 -1.75 -1.45 5.42
C PHE A 101 -0.59 -2.28 5.94
N VAL A 102 -0.46 -2.37 7.26
CA VAL A 102 0.63 -3.10 7.92
C VAL A 102 0.10 -4.04 8.99
N ASN A 103 0.75 -5.20 9.14
CA ASN A 103 0.52 -6.03 10.31
C ASN A 103 1.24 -5.45 11.55
N VAL A 104 0.97 -6.05 12.72
CA VAL A 104 1.53 -5.59 14.00
C VAL A 104 3.07 -5.58 14.00
N ILE A 105 3.69 -6.52 13.27
CA ILE A 105 5.15 -6.65 13.20
C ILE A 105 5.75 -5.56 12.34
N ALA A 106 5.26 -5.34 11.12
CA ALA A 106 5.73 -4.27 10.24
C ALA A 106 5.55 -2.88 10.88
N ARG A 107 4.48 -2.69 11.66
CA ARG A 107 4.24 -1.45 12.41
C ARG A 107 5.38 -1.07 13.36
N THR A 108 6.09 -2.05 13.92
CA THR A 108 7.23 -1.78 14.83
C THR A 108 8.42 -1.11 14.13
N TYR A 109 8.48 -1.20 12.80
CA TYR A 109 9.54 -0.58 11.99
C TYR A 109 9.15 0.80 11.44
N LEU A 110 7.88 1.20 11.52
CA LEU A 110 7.45 2.51 10.99
C LEU A 110 7.95 3.65 11.87
N THR A 111 8.42 4.73 11.24
CA THR A 111 8.77 5.98 11.97
C THR A 111 7.54 6.79 12.35
N GLY A 112 6.38 6.47 11.78
CA GLY A 112 5.16 7.28 11.85
C GLY A 112 5.11 8.40 10.82
N ILE A 113 6.17 8.59 10.03
CA ILE A 113 6.21 9.58 8.95
C ILE A 113 5.70 8.94 7.66
N TRP A 114 4.80 9.65 6.99
CA TRP A 114 4.19 9.27 5.72
C TRP A 114 3.78 10.51 4.93
N GLY A 115 3.48 10.33 3.65
CA GLY A 115 2.98 11.42 2.84
C GLY A 115 2.32 10.99 1.53
N VAL A 116 1.55 11.93 0.97
CA VAL A 116 0.99 11.85 -0.39
C VAL A 116 1.86 12.73 -1.28
N VAL A 117 2.46 12.16 -2.32
CA VAL A 117 3.24 12.91 -3.30
C VAL A 117 2.27 13.67 -4.20
N ARG A 118 2.34 15.01 -4.22
CA ARG A 118 1.45 15.86 -5.04
C ARG A 118 2.18 16.74 -6.03
N GLN A 119 3.48 16.93 -5.84
CA GLN A 119 4.30 17.80 -6.65
C GLN A 119 5.00 17.00 -7.75
N GLY A 120 5.26 17.65 -8.89
CA GLY A 120 5.97 17.02 -10.01
C GLY A 120 5.21 15.90 -10.72
N LEU A 121 3.90 15.78 -10.49
CA LEU A 121 3.06 14.74 -11.09
C LEU A 121 2.42 15.16 -12.42
N THR A 122 2.86 16.27 -13.01
CA THR A 122 2.40 16.75 -14.30
C THR A 122 3.53 16.82 -15.30
N HIS A 123 3.20 16.69 -16.58
CA HIS A 123 4.17 16.84 -17.64
C HIS A 123 3.56 17.59 -18.82
N LEU A 124 4.32 18.51 -19.42
CA LEU A 124 3.83 19.37 -20.51
C LEU A 124 3.33 18.56 -21.72
N ALA A 125 3.92 17.40 -21.99
CA ALA A 125 3.48 16.52 -23.08
C ALA A 125 2.22 15.68 -22.76
N ILE A 126 1.63 15.80 -21.57
CA ILE A 126 0.40 15.08 -21.21
C ILE A 126 -0.80 16.03 -21.44
N PRO A 127 -1.84 15.60 -22.16
CA PRO A 127 -3.06 16.40 -22.32
C PRO A 127 -3.81 16.62 -21.01
N ASN A 128 -4.45 17.78 -20.87
CA ASN A 128 -5.30 18.17 -19.75
C ASN A 128 -6.59 18.84 -20.27
N GLY A 129 -7.52 18.03 -20.78
CA GLY A 129 -8.65 18.55 -21.54
C GLY A 129 -8.17 19.25 -22.81
N TRP A 130 -8.52 20.53 -22.96
CA TRP A 130 -8.06 21.37 -24.08
C TRP A 130 -6.70 22.03 -23.85
N ASN A 131 -6.04 21.76 -22.72
CA ASN A 131 -4.73 22.31 -22.37
C ASN A 131 -3.65 21.21 -22.33
N TRP A 132 -2.38 21.63 -22.22
CA TRP A 132 -1.23 20.77 -21.96
C TRP A 132 -0.85 20.80 -20.47
N GLY A 133 0.05 19.92 -20.03
CA GLY A 133 0.48 19.88 -18.62
C GLY A 133 -0.40 19.02 -17.71
N GLY A 134 -0.97 17.94 -18.25
CA GLY A 134 -1.84 17.02 -17.52
C GLY A 134 -1.10 16.16 -16.49
N PRO A 135 -1.86 15.57 -15.55
CA PRO A 135 -1.29 14.67 -14.56
C PRO A 135 -0.94 13.31 -15.17
N VAL A 136 0.12 12.69 -14.65
CA VAL A 136 0.54 11.33 -15.02
C VAL A 136 -0.48 10.27 -14.61
N SER A 137 -1.25 10.54 -13.56
CA SER A 137 -2.28 9.67 -13.01
C SER A 137 -3.30 10.50 -12.22
N PRO A 138 -4.57 10.09 -12.16
CA PRO A 138 -5.51 10.68 -11.23
C PRO A 138 -5.23 10.28 -9.77
N HIS A 139 -4.40 9.26 -9.51
CA HIS A 139 -3.91 8.86 -8.18
C HIS A 139 -2.56 9.51 -7.86
N CYS A 140 -2.37 9.90 -6.61
CA CYS A 140 -1.09 10.35 -6.08
C CYS A 140 -0.32 9.17 -5.47
N PRO A 141 0.99 9.04 -5.73
CA PRO A 141 1.85 8.09 -5.03
C PRO A 141 1.88 8.35 -3.52
N LEU A 142 2.04 7.28 -2.75
CA LEU A 142 2.16 7.32 -1.29
C LEU A 142 3.54 6.87 -0.86
N TRP A 143 3.97 7.32 0.30
CA TRP A 143 5.17 6.84 0.93
C TRP A 143 5.02 6.80 2.44
N THR A 144 5.82 5.94 3.07
CA THR A 144 6.05 5.91 4.51
C THR A 144 7.50 5.53 4.78
N GLU A 145 8.00 5.91 5.94
CA GLU A 145 9.37 5.63 6.35
C GLU A 145 9.42 4.42 7.29
N VAL A 146 10.38 3.53 7.00
CA VAL A 146 10.78 2.43 7.86
C VAL A 146 12.17 2.70 8.43
N TYR A 147 12.35 2.45 9.73
CA TYR A 147 13.65 2.52 10.38
C TYR A 147 14.18 1.11 10.66
N ILE A 148 15.35 0.81 10.10
CA ILE A 148 16.02 -0.48 10.27
C ILE A 148 17.36 -0.18 10.95
N ARG A 149 17.52 -0.68 12.18
CA ARG A 149 18.79 -0.54 12.89
C ARG A 149 19.86 -1.32 12.12
N ARG A 150 20.99 -0.67 11.82
CA ARG A 150 22.17 -1.38 11.30
C ARG A 150 22.65 -2.38 12.35
N VAL A 151 22.83 -3.62 11.93
CA VAL A 151 23.55 -4.62 12.72
C VAL A 151 25.04 -4.38 12.48
N ASN A 152 25.80 -4.07 13.53
CA ASN A 152 27.25 -3.99 13.44
C ASN A 152 27.83 -5.36 13.08
N GLU A 153 28.94 -5.40 12.32
CA GLU A 153 29.60 -6.63 11.85
C GLU A 153 29.96 -7.62 12.98
N ASN A 154 29.97 -7.16 14.23
CA ASN A 154 30.31 -7.94 15.42
C ASN A 154 29.09 -8.41 16.25
N GLY A 155 27.85 -8.22 15.77
CA GLY A 155 26.64 -8.76 16.40
C GLY A 155 26.34 -8.27 17.83
N LYS A 156 27.02 -7.21 18.30
CA LYS A 156 26.78 -6.62 19.63
C LYS A 156 26.16 -5.24 19.52
N LEU A 157 25.17 -5.04 20.39
CA LEU A 157 24.48 -3.77 20.66
C LEU A 157 25.44 -2.73 21.22
#